data_AF-A0A9E1YR56-F1
#
_entry.id   AF-A0A9E1YR56-F1
#
_cell.length_a   1.000
_cell.length_b   1.000
_cell.length_c   1.000
_cell.angle_alpha   90.00
_cell.angle_beta   90.00
_cell.angle_gamma   90.00
#
_symmetry.space_group_name_H-M   'P 1'
#
loop_
_entity.id
_entity.type
_entity.pdbx_description
1 polymer ?
#
loop_
_entity_poly.entity_id
_entity_poly.type
_entity_poly.pdbx_seq_one_letter_code
_entity_poly.pdbx_strand_id
1 'polypeptide(L)'
;MLPDGPEGCLEHLHWHALDGAMSEQATAAVDYMVDILQPEDIAICESVHMGLKSRGYDRGRFIVDRGRTHISEHAVHHFHMLVMQALEGGPLPVPQAAE
;
A
#
# COMPACT_ATOMS: atom_id res chain seq x y z
N MET A 1 -8.33 -2.15 0.21
CA MET A 1 -8.37 -0.70 0.48
C MET A 1 -9.68 -0.11 -0.01
N LEU A 2 -10.55 0.26 0.92
CA LEU A 2 -11.85 0.90 0.69
C LEU A 2 -11.86 2.21 1.47
N PRO A 3 -11.75 3.38 0.82
CA PRO A 3 -11.81 4.67 1.53
C PRO A 3 -13.16 4.84 2.23
N ASP A 4 -13.15 5.20 3.52
CA ASP A 4 -14.37 5.50 4.29
C ASP A 4 -14.47 6.99 4.67
N GLY A 5 -13.49 7.79 4.24
CA GLY A 5 -13.43 9.24 4.38
C GLY A 5 -12.07 9.79 3.96
N PRO A 6 -11.82 11.10 4.13
CA PRO A 6 -10.52 11.71 3.81
C PRO A 6 -9.36 11.22 4.70
N GLU A 7 -9.67 10.67 5.88
CA GLU A 7 -8.70 10.30 6.92
C GLU A 7 -8.83 8.83 7.36
N GLY A 8 -9.53 8.00 6.58
CA GLY A 8 -9.77 6.61 6.92
C GLY A 8 -9.88 5.71 5.70
N CYS A 9 -9.50 4.45 5.90
CA CYS A 9 -9.56 3.41 4.89
C CYS A 9 -9.76 2.06 5.57
N LEU A 10 -10.81 1.35 5.17
CA LEU A 10 -11.03 -0.02 5.57
C LEU A 10 -10.20 -0.96 4.68
N GLU A 11 -9.40 -1.82 5.31
CA GLU A 11 -8.62 -2.85 4.63
C GLU A 11 -9.14 -4.24 4.99
N HIS A 12 -9.36 -5.08 3.98
CA HIS A 12 -9.70 -6.48 4.15
C HIS A 12 -8.55 -7.31 3.61
N LEU A 13 -7.92 -8.10 4.48
CA LEU A 13 -6.99 -9.14 4.08
C LEU A 13 -7.77 -10.45 3.97
N HIS A 14 -7.70 -11.08 2.80
CA HIS A 14 -8.34 -12.37 2.56
C HIS A 14 -7.27 -13.43 2.29
N TRP A 15 -7.36 -14.55 3.00
CA TRP A 15 -6.50 -15.71 2.78
C TRP A 15 -7.25 -16.76 1.98
N HIS A 16 -6.62 -17.24 0.91
CA HIS A 16 -7.22 -18.18 -0.03
C HIS A 16 -6.35 -19.44 -0.16
N ALA A 17 -6.99 -20.61 -0.08
CA ALA A 17 -6.39 -21.92 -0.32
C ALA A 17 -7.23 -22.70 -1.35
N LEU A 18 -6.60 -23.60 -2.11
CA LEU A 18 -7.21 -24.30 -3.25
C LEU A 18 -8.51 -25.05 -2.92
N ASP A 19 -8.64 -25.53 -1.67
CA ASP A 19 -9.80 -26.24 -1.13
C ASP A 19 -10.28 -25.63 0.21
N GLY A 20 -9.78 -24.45 0.56
CA GLY A 20 -10.00 -23.82 1.87
C GLY A 20 -9.22 -24.46 3.03
N ALA A 21 -8.46 -25.53 2.80
CA ALA A 21 -7.61 -26.13 3.84
C ALA A 21 -6.28 -25.37 3.93
N MET A 22 -6.01 -24.83 5.12
CA MET A 22 -4.72 -24.20 5.42
C MET A 22 -3.76 -25.24 5.98
N SER A 23 -2.57 -25.34 5.40
CA SER A 23 -1.47 -26.10 6.00
C SER A 23 -1.00 -25.41 7.28
N GLU A 24 -0.30 -26.14 8.15
CA GLU A 24 0.30 -25.57 9.37
C GLU A 24 1.20 -24.36 9.04
N GLN A 25 2.01 -24.45 7.98
CA GLN A 25 2.85 -23.34 7.53
C GLN A 25 2.02 -22.14 7.08
N ALA A 26 0.93 -22.37 6.35
CA ALA A 26 0.07 -21.29 5.87
C ALA A 26 -0.64 -20.60 7.04
N THR A 27 -1.14 -21.37 8.01
CA THR A 27 -1.71 -20.83 9.25
C THR A 27 -0.69 -20.01 10.02
N ALA A 28 0.53 -20.51 10.21
CA ALA A 28 1.59 -19.76 10.89
C ALA A 28 1.95 -18.44 10.18
N ALA A 29 1.89 -18.42 8.84
CA ALA A 29 2.09 -17.19 8.07
C ALA A 29 0.93 -16.19 8.24
N VAL A 30 -0.32 -16.67 8.36
CA VAL A 30 -1.48 -15.83 8.69
C VAL A 30 -1.31 -15.24 10.09
N ASP A 31 -0.97 -16.06 11.08
CA ASP A 31 -0.79 -15.61 12.46
C ASP A 31 0.30 -14.53 12.53
N TYR A 32 1.44 -14.74 11.86
CA TYR A 32 2.48 -13.73 11.78
C TYR A 32 2.02 -12.43 11.09
N MET A 33 1.26 -12.54 10.01
CA MET A 33 0.69 -11.37 9.32
C MET A 33 -0.23 -10.58 10.25
N VAL A 34 -1.13 -11.25 10.96
CA VAL A 34 -2.14 -10.63 11.81
C VAL A 34 -1.53 -10.03 13.07
N ASP A 35 -0.63 -10.77 13.73
CA ASP A 35 -0.15 -10.39 15.06
C ASP A 35 1.08 -9.47 15.01
N ILE A 36 1.84 -9.48 13.91
CA ILE A 36 3.11 -8.74 13.79
C ILE A 36 3.11 -7.78 12.60
N LEU A 37 3.03 -8.30 11.38
CA LEU A 37 3.35 -7.50 10.19
C LEU A 37 2.30 -6.42 9.89
N GLN A 38 1.01 -6.76 9.92
CA GLN A 38 -0.07 -5.81 9.64
C GLN A 38 -0.15 -4.69 10.71
N PRO A 39 0.00 -4.98 12.02
CA PRO A 39 0.10 -3.92 13.02
C PRO A 39 1.25 -2.92 12.76
N GLU A 40 2.39 -3.38 12.25
CA GLU A 40 3.52 -2.52 11.90
C GLU A 40 3.17 -1.57 10.76
N ASP A 41 2.57 -2.08 9.67
CA ASP A 41 2.14 -1.27 8.53
C ASP A 41 1.06 -0.26 8.93
N ILE A 42 0.07 -0.67 9.73
CA ILE A 42 -0.98 0.22 10.24
C ILE A 42 -0.36 1.36 11.06
N ALA A 43 0.54 1.04 11.99
CA ALA A 43 1.17 2.03 12.85
C ALA A 43 2.00 3.05 12.05
N ILE A 44 2.70 2.61 10.99
CA ILE A 44 3.42 3.49 10.08
C ILE A 44 2.44 4.42 9.34
N CYS A 45 1.38 3.89 8.75
CA CYS A 45 0.40 4.68 8.00
C CYS A 45 -0.30 5.73 8.89
N GLU A 46 -0.73 5.34 10.09
CA GLU A 46 -1.39 6.25 11.04
C GLU A 46 -0.43 7.36 11.50
N SER A 47 0.82 6.99 11.83
CA SER A 47 1.85 7.95 12.24
C SER A 47 2.19 8.94 11.11
N VAL A 48 2.35 8.46 9.88
CA VAL A 48 2.55 9.30 8.69
C VAL A 48 1.37 10.25 8.51
N HIS A 49 0.14 9.74 8.54
CA HIS A 49 -1.06 10.55 8.36
C HIS A 49 -1.18 11.66 9.42
N MET A 50 -0.83 11.36 10.67
CA MET A 50 -0.76 12.38 11.73
C MET A 50 0.34 13.41 11.48
N GLY A 51 1.52 12.98 11.00
CA GLY A 51 2.62 13.87 10.65
C GLY A 51 2.31 14.82 9.49
N LEU A 52 1.55 14.36 8.49
CA LEU A 52 1.14 15.16 7.32
C LEU A 52 0.23 16.35 7.70
N LYS A 53 -0.43 16.30 8.86
CA LYS A 53 -1.29 17.39 9.38
C LYS A 53 -0.46 18.53 10.00
N SER A 54 0.84 18.33 10.21
CA SER A 54 1.71 19.36 10.77
C SER A 54 1.87 20.54 9.82
N ARG A 55 1.76 21.77 10.35
CA ARG A 55 2.07 23.00 9.60
C ARG A 55 3.54 23.10 9.16
N GLY A 56 4.41 22.27 9.74
CA GLY A 56 5.83 22.18 9.36
C GLY A 56 6.08 21.25 8.16
N TYR A 57 5.09 20.48 7.73
CA TYR A 57 5.19 19.64 6.55
C TYR A 57 4.80 20.43 5.29
N ASP A 58 5.57 20.29 4.21
CA ASP A 58 5.24 20.82 2.86
C ASP A 58 5.03 19.67 1.87
N ARG A 59 6.09 18.90 1.58
CA ARG A 59 6.03 17.73 0.70
C ARG A 59 7.18 16.75 0.95
N GLY A 60 6.91 15.47 0.78
CA GLY A 60 7.92 14.40 0.79
C GLY A 60 8.66 14.27 -0.54
N ARG A 61 9.86 13.67 -0.51
CA ARG A 61 10.62 13.32 -1.71
C ARG A 61 10.73 11.80 -1.83
N PHE A 62 10.38 11.27 -2.99
CA PHE A 62 10.63 9.85 -3.29
C PHE A 62 12.13 9.58 -3.44
N ILE A 63 12.61 8.56 -2.74
CA ILE A 63 13.98 8.06 -2.81
C ILE A 63 14.08 7.05 -3.94
N VAL A 64 14.63 7.48 -5.07
CA VAL A 64 14.74 6.67 -6.29
C VAL A 64 16.21 6.43 -6.61
N ASP A 65 16.62 5.16 -6.57
CA ASP A 65 17.95 4.76 -7.00
C ASP A 65 17.99 4.46 -8.52
N ARG A 66 19.19 4.49 -9.11
CA ARG A 66 19.38 4.28 -10.56
C ARG A 66 19.07 2.85 -11.01
N GLY A 67 19.29 1.88 -10.14
CA GLY A 67 19.07 0.45 -10.42
C GLY A 67 17.61 0.04 -10.29
N ARG A 68 16.72 0.90 -9.79
CA ARG A 68 15.32 0.59 -9.47
C ARG A 68 15.22 -0.66 -8.58
N THR A 69 16.05 -0.68 -7.54
CA THR A 69 16.10 -1.82 -6.62
C THR A 69 14.84 -1.91 -5.77
N HIS A 70 14.72 -2.99 -4.97
CA HIS A 70 13.60 -3.24 -4.08
C HIS A 70 13.40 -2.18 -2.98
N ILE A 71 14.40 -1.33 -2.72
CA ILE A 71 14.29 -0.19 -1.79
C ILE A 71 13.98 1.14 -2.48
N SER A 72 13.80 1.15 -3.81
CA SER A 72 13.49 2.37 -4.57
C SER A 72 11.99 2.67 -4.59
N GLU A 73 11.63 3.94 -4.34
CA GLU A 73 10.24 4.40 -4.27
C GLU A 73 9.65 4.83 -5.63
N HIS A 74 10.22 4.38 -6.76
CA HIS A 74 9.72 4.76 -8.10
C HIS A 74 8.32 4.22 -8.40
N ALA A 75 7.94 3.09 -7.79
CA ALA A 75 6.58 2.54 -7.88
C ALA A 75 5.54 3.45 -7.19
N VAL A 76 5.90 4.06 -6.05
CA VAL A 76 5.03 5.02 -5.34
C VAL A 76 4.83 6.27 -6.21
N HIS A 77 5.91 6.79 -6.81
CA HIS A 77 5.80 7.88 -7.78
C HIS A 77 4.87 7.52 -8.95
N HIS A 78 5.00 6.31 -9.52
CA HIS A 78 4.13 5.86 -10.60
C HIS A 78 2.66 5.81 -10.17
N PHE A 79 2.35 5.25 -8.99
CA PHE A 79 0.99 5.24 -8.44
C PHE A 79 0.40 6.65 -8.33
N HIS A 80 1.14 7.62 -7.80
CA HIS A 80 0.68 9.01 -7.71
C HIS A 80 0.41 9.64 -9.09
N MET A 81 1.20 9.29 -10.12
CA MET A 81 0.92 9.72 -11.50
C MET A 81 -0.39 9.15 -12.03
N LEU A 82 -0.72 7.90 -11.71
CA LEU A 82 -2.01 7.30 -12.10
C LEU A 82 -3.18 7.98 -11.40
N VAL A 83 -3.04 8.32 -10.12
CA VAL A 83 -4.04 9.07 -9.35
C VAL A 83 -4.27 10.45 -9.98
N MET A 84 -3.20 11.20 -10.26
CA MET A 84 -3.28 12.51 -10.92
C MET A 84 -3.99 12.40 -12.28
N GLN A 85 -3.59 11.44 -13.10
CA GLN A 85 -4.22 11.21 -14.41
C GLN A 85 -5.72 10.92 -14.28
N ALA A 86 -6.13 10.09 -13.31
CA ALA A 86 -7.53 9.80 -13.08
C ALA A 86 -8.33 11.04 -12.61
N LEU A 87 -7.74 11.88 -11.75
CA LEU A 87 -8.37 13.12 -11.28
C LEU A 87 -8.48 14.19 -12.37
N GLU A 88 -7.55 14.19 -13.33
CA GLU A 88 -7.54 15.10 -14.49
C GLU A 88 -8.43 14.63 -15.65
N GLY A 89 -9.15 13.50 -15.48
CA GLY A 89 -10.02 12.94 -16.52
C GLY A 89 -9.28 12.24 -17.66
N GLY A 90 -8.01 11.88 -17.45
CA GLY A 90 -7.24 11.07 -18.38
C GLY A 90 -7.78 9.62 -18.49
N PRO A 91 -7.45 8.89 -19.56
CA PRO A 91 -7.84 7.49 -19.68
C PRO A 91 -7.26 6.69 -18.52
N LEU A 92 -8.05 5.82 -17.88
CA LEU A 92 -7.53 4.94 -16.84
C LEU A 92 -6.43 4.04 -17.43
N PRO A 93 -5.29 3.86 -16.75
CA PRO A 93 -4.29 2.90 -17.17
C PRO A 93 -4.93 1.51 -17.24
N VAL A 94 -4.85 0.87 -18.41
CA VAL A 94 -5.22 -0.53 -18.56
C VAL A 94 -4.16 -1.34 -17.80
N PRO A 95 -4.52 -2.24 -16.87
CA PRO A 95 -3.55 -3.11 -16.22
C PRO A 95 -2.74 -3.83 -17.30
N GLN A 96 -1.44 -3.55 -17.38
CA GLN A 96 -0.55 -4.39 -18.16
C GLN A 96 -0.50 -5.72 -17.41
N ALA A 97 -0.87 -6.81 -18.07
CA ALA A 97 -0.67 -8.14 -17.53
C ALA A 97 0.81 -8.26 -17.13
N ALA A 98 1.08 -8.69 -15.91
CA ALA A 98 2.43 -9.07 -15.51
C ALA A 98 2.85 -10.22 -16.43
N GLU A 99 3.81 -9.96 -17.32
CA GLU A 99 4.57 -10.99 -18.04
C GLU A 99 5.58 -11.66 -17.11
#